data_AF-A0A0E2B7J7-F1
#
_entry.id   AF-A0A0E2B7J7-F1
#
_cell.length_a   1.000
_cell.length_b   1.000
_cell.length_c   1.000
_cell.angle_alpha   90.00
_cell.angle_beta   90.00
_cell.angle_gamma   90.00
#
_symmetry.space_group_name_H-M   'P 1'
#
loop_
_entity.id
_entity.type
_entity.pdbx_description
1 polymer ?
#
loop_
_entity_poly.entity_id
_entity_poly.type
_entity_poly.pdbx_seq_one_letter_code
_entity_poly.pdbx_strand_id
1 'polypeptide(L)' 'MILGGLASSIGLYSASLAVGMGASEVLYLDNDAERLKIAENLGAIAVPYFILSKAWERKFPLITD' A
#
# COMPACT_ATOMS: atom_id res chain seq x y z
N MET A 1 5.20 1.49 -3.71
CA MET A 1 4.53 0.24 -3.29
C MET A 1 4.84 0.00 -1.83
N ILE A 2 3.83 -0.34 -1.04
CA ILE A 2 3.90 -0.53 0.41
C ILE A 2 3.34 -1.90 0.70
N LEU A 3 4.16 -2.77 1.28
CA LEU A 3 3.77 -4.08 1.75
C LEU A 3 3.37 -3.91 3.23
N GLY A 4 2.17 -4.34 3.60
CA GLY A 4 1.64 -4.28 4.96
C GLY A 4 1.98 -5.55 5.76
N GLY A 5 1.06 -5.98 6.62
CA GLY A 5 1.10 -7.34 7.18
C GLY A 5 2.01 -7.60 8.39
N LEU A 6 3.27 -7.14 8.41
CA LEU A 6 4.23 -7.46 9.50
C LEU A 6 4.20 -6.45 10.66
N ALA A 7 4.19 -5.15 10.34
CA ALA A 7 4.00 -4.06 11.30
C ALA A 7 2.86 -3.15 10.80
N SER A 8 1.63 -3.53 11.12
CA SER A 8 0.39 -2.95 10.57
C SER A 8 0.28 -1.42 10.69
N SER A 9 0.82 -0.84 11.77
CA SER A 9 0.81 0.62 12.00
C SER A 9 1.76 1.39 11.07
N ILE A 10 2.91 0.81 10.72
CA ILE A 10 3.92 1.45 9.86
C ILE A 10 3.45 1.45 8.41
N GLY A 11 2.84 0.36 7.93
CA GLY A 11 2.34 0.28 6.56
C GLY A 11 1.27 1.34 6.25
N LEU A 12 0.27 1.50 7.13
CA LEU A 12 -0.77 2.52 6.94
C LEU A 12 -0.21 3.95 7.09
N TYR A 13 0.72 4.16 8.02
CA TYR A 13 1.40 5.44 8.17
C TYR A 13 2.15 5.82 6.88
N SER A 14 2.98 4.91 6.36
CA SER A 14 3.71 5.11 5.11
C SER A 14 2.78 5.36 3.93
N ALA A 15 1.61 4.71 3.88
CA ALA A 15 0.61 4.93 2.84
C ALA A 15 0.03 6.34 2.91
N SER A 16 -0.41 6.75 4.10
CA SER A 16 -0.90 8.11 4.32
C SER A 16 0.14 9.18 4.01
N LEU A 17 1.41 8.94 4.39
CA LEU A 17 2.52 9.85 4.13
C LEU A 17 2.78 9.99 2.63
N ALA A 18 2.87 8.88 1.90
CA ALA A 18 3.09 8.89 0.46
C ALA A 18 1.97 9.61 -0.29
N VAL A 19 0.70 9.39 0.10
CA VAL A 19 -0.43 10.13 -0.48
C VAL A 19 -0.35 11.61 -0.13
N GLY A 20 -0.08 11.96 1.13
CA GLY A 20 0.06 13.34 1.59
C GLY A 20 1.21 14.11 0.94
N MET A 21 2.27 13.41 0.52
CA MET A 21 3.39 13.95 -0.24
C MET A 21 3.08 14.15 -1.73
N GLY A 22 1.88 13.79 -2.20
CA GLY A 22 1.47 13.95 -3.59
C GLY A 22 2.04 12.89 -4.52
N ALA A 23 2.34 11.69 -4.01
CA ALA A 23 2.69 10.58 -4.89
C ALA A 23 1.55 10.34 -5.90
N SER A 24 1.91 10.25 -7.19
CA SER A 24 0.94 10.03 -8.27
C SER A 24 0.20 8.71 -8.11
N GLU A 25 0.82 7.74 -7.44
CA GLU A 25 0.22 6.45 -7.17
C GLU A 25 0.86 5.79 -5.94
N VAL A 26 0.02 5.27 -5.05
CA VAL A 26 0.43 4.53 -3.85
C VAL A 26 -0.29 3.19 -3.85
N LEU A 27 0.44 2.11 -4.10
CA LEU A 27 -0.09 0.74 -3.99
C LEU A 27 0.20 0.19 -2.59
N TYR A 28 -0.86 -0.17 -1.85
CA TYR A 28 -0.81 -0.79 -0.53
C TYR A 28 -1.25 -2.25 -0.62
N LEU A 29 -0.44 -3.18 -0.11
CA LEU A 29 -0.75 -4.61 -0.10
C LEU A 29 -0.93 -5.14 1.32
N ASP A 30 -2.09 -5.69 1.65
CA ASP A 30 -2.35 -6.35 2.94
C ASP A 30 -3.35 -7.52 2.78
N ASN A 31 -3.45 -8.44 3.73
CA ASN A 31 -4.49 -9.49 3.74
C ASN A 31 -5.70 -9.12 4.60
N ASP A 32 -5.60 -8.05 5.38
CA ASP A 32 -6.63 -7.60 6.31
C ASP A 32 -7.59 -6.61 5.66
N ALA A 33 -8.87 -6.99 5.58
CA ALA A 33 -9.90 -6.21 4.92
C ALA A 33 -10.16 -4.84 5.56
N GLU A 34 -10.01 -4.70 6.88
CA GLU A 34 -10.16 -3.38 7.52
C GLU A 34 -9.02 -2.46 7.12
N ARG A 35 -7.78 -2.97 7.10
CA ARG A 35 -6.62 -2.17 6.72
C ARG A 35 -6.63 -1.77 5.26
N LEU A 36 -7.06 -2.67 4.37
CA LEU A 36 -7.26 -2.33 2.96
C LEU A 36 -8.26 -1.17 2.83
N LYS A 37 -9.40 -1.23 3.54
CA LYS A 37 -10.39 -0.16 3.53
C LYS A 37 -9.86 1.17 4.09
N ILE A 38 -9.02 1.12 5.13
CA ILE A 38 -8.36 2.33 5.66
C ILE A 38 -7.42 2.91 4.60
N ALA A 39 -6.60 2.09 3.95
CA ALA A 39 -5.69 2.55 2.90
C ALA A 39 -6.44 3.16 1.70
N GLU A 40 -7.57 2.56 1.27
CA GLU A 40 -8.44 3.13 0.23
C GLU A 40 -8.99 4.51 0.63
N ASN A 41 -9.49 4.63 1.87
CA ASN A 41 -10.01 5.91 2.38
C ASN A 41 -8.92 6.99 2.46
N LEU A 42 -7.66 6.60 2.62
CA LEU A 42 -6.50 7.49 2.60
C LEU A 42 -6.09 7.91 1.19
N GLY A 43 -6.68 7.33 0.13
CA GLY A 43 -6.36 7.62 -1.27
C GLY A 43 -5.28 6.70 -1.88
N ALA A 44 -4.89 5.63 -1.17
CA ALA A 44 -4.03 4.60 -1.73
C ALA A 44 -4.86 3.54 -2.49
N ILE A 45 -4.25 2.89 -3.47
CA ILE A 45 -4.81 1.71 -4.12
C ILE A 45 -4.51 0.52 -3.23
N ALA A 46 -5.52 -0.06 -2.58
CA ALA A 46 -5.34 -1.20 -1.70
C ALA A 46 -5.66 -2.50 -2.45
N VAL A 47 -4.73 -3.47 -2.39
CA VAL A 47 -4.93 -4.79 -3.00
C VAL A 47 -4.48 -5.91 -2.08
N PRO A 48 -5.09 -7.09 -2.16
CA PRO A 48 -4.64 -8.25 -1.39
C PRO A 48 -3.34 -8.85 -1.95
N TYR A 49 -2.57 -9.55 -1.09
CA TYR A 49 -1.26 -10.10 -1.46
C TYR A 49 -1.28 -11.11 -2.61
N PHE A 50 -2.42 -11.76 -2.89
CA PHE A 50 -2.48 -12.68 -4.03
C PHE A 50 -2.31 -11.99 -5.39
N ILE A 51 -2.43 -10.66 -5.45
CA ILE A 51 -2.13 -9.85 -6.65
C ILE A 51 -0.66 -9.44 -6.72
N LEU A 52 0.16 -9.70 -5.68
CA LEU A 52 1.54 -9.24 -5.57
C LEU A 52 2.41 -9.63 -6.78
N SER A 53 2.20 -10.82 -7.35
CA SER A 53 2.93 -11.28 -8.54
C SER A 53 2.73 -10.35 -9.74
N LYS A 54 1.51 -9.86 -9.95
CA LYS A 54 1.19 -8.88 -11.00
C LYS A 54 1.64 -7.46 -10.62
N ALA A 55 1.60 -7.11 -9.34
CA ALA A 55 2.08 -5.82 -8.88
C ALA A 55 3.58 -5.64 -9.16
N TRP A 56 4.38 -6.71 -9.02
CA TRP A 56 5.82 -6.72 -9.31
C TRP A 56 6.19 -6.51 -10.79
N GLU A 57 5.23 -6.70 -11.72
CA GLU A 57 5.44 -6.38 -13.14
C GLU A 57 5.51 -4.87 -13.38
N ARG A 58 4.99 -4.08 -12.44
CA ARG A 58 4.97 -2.62 -12.50
C ARG A 58 6.24 -2.05 -11.85
N LYS A 59 6.82 -1.03 -12.48
CA LYS A 59 7.97 -0.31 -11.90
C LYS A 59 7.49 0.72 -10.89
N PHE A 60 7.90 0.56 -9.63
CA PHE A 60 7.70 1.56 -8.60
C PHE A 60 9.03 2.24 -8.25
N PRO A 61 9.07 3.58 -8.14
CA PRO A 61 10.29 4.29 -7.76
C PRO A 61 10.66 4.07 -6.29
N LEU A 62 9.68 3.72 -5.45
CA LEU A 62 9.86 3.45 -4.02
C LEU A 62 9.06 2.20 -3.62
N ILE A 63 9.71 1.31 -2.88
CA ILE A 63 9.13 0.06 -2.34
C ILE A 63 9.53 -0.03 -0.86
N THR A 64 8.58 -0.33 0.02
CA THR A 64 8.79 -0.53 1.46
C THR A 64 7.91 -1.66 1.98
N ASP A 65 8.36 -2.34 3.03
CA ASP A 65 7.65 -3.38 3.79
C ASP A 65 7.41 -3.01 5.25
#